data_AF-A0A221KAD5-F1
#
_entry.id   AF-A0A221KAD5-F1
#
_cell.length_a   1.000
_cell.length_b   1.000
_cell.length_c   1.000
_cell.angle_alpha   90.00
_cell.angle_beta   90.00
_cell.angle_gamma   90.00
#
_symmetry.space_group_name_H-M   'P 1'
#
loop_
_entity.id
_entity.type
_entity.pdbx_description
1 polymer ?
#
loop_
_entity_poly.entity_id
_entity_poly.type
_entity_poly.pdbx_seq_one_letter_code
_entity_poly.pdbx_strand_id
1 'polypeptide(L)'
;MERLSKSQDTLIIDPVRMHIVNRIAEGSTLRGEHRYSGGLLLQGALHGGGEIGGRLVVWHDATLEGEFRVLGDLYVFGRIGAKTSDQTADPSTRIECHGTVYLASTAVCTGEITATRLHMYDGASLQGPFSSLKAERILPVLND
;
A
#
# COMPACT_ATOMS: atom_id res chain seq x y z
N MET A 1 36.29 -13.84 6.57
CA MET A 1 34.82 -13.89 6.74
C MET A 1 34.32 -12.46 6.57
N GLU A 2 34.08 -12.08 5.32
CA GLU A 2 33.80 -10.71 4.91
C GLU A 2 32.33 -10.40 5.24
N ARG A 3 32.08 -9.50 6.18
CA ARG A 3 30.73 -8.97 6.44
C ARG A 3 30.35 -8.14 5.22
N LEU A 4 29.54 -8.69 4.31
CA LEU A 4 28.85 -7.88 3.31
C LEU A 4 28.07 -6.80 4.07
N SER A 5 28.46 -5.54 3.90
CA SER A 5 27.67 -4.43 4.39
C SER A 5 26.35 -4.46 3.62
N LYS A 6 25.27 -4.91 4.27
CA LYS A 6 23.93 -4.70 3.75
C LYS A 6 23.76 -3.19 3.58
N SER A 7 23.76 -2.72 2.33
CA SER A 7 23.20 -1.42 1.98
C SER A 7 21.82 -1.38 2.61
N GLN A 8 21.63 -0.57 3.66
CA GLN A 8 20.32 -0.36 4.22
C GLN A 8 19.58 0.55 3.26
N ASP A 9 18.82 -0.05 2.35
CA ASP A 9 17.91 0.69 1.48
C ASP A 9 16.91 1.43 2.38
N THR A 10 16.96 2.76 2.36
CA THR A 10 16.20 3.62 3.28
C THR A 10 15.00 4.22 2.55
N LEU A 11 13.80 4.03 3.11
CA LEU A 11 12.59 4.73 2.67
C LEU A 11 12.45 6.03 3.46
N ILE A 12 12.43 7.17 2.76
CA ILE A 12 12.19 8.49 3.35
C ILE A 12 10.76 8.91 3.05
N ILE A 13 9.95 9.12 4.09
CA ILE A 13 8.59 9.64 3.98
C ILE A 13 8.62 11.14 4.28
N ASP A 14 8.35 11.95 3.26
CA ASP A 14 8.17 13.40 3.36
C ASP A 14 6.73 13.73 2.95
N PRO A 15 5.80 13.90 3.91
CA PRO A 15 4.39 14.11 3.63
C PRO A 15 4.11 15.33 2.73
N VAL A 16 4.94 16.37 2.82
CA VAL A 16 4.79 17.60 2.02
C VAL A 16 5.16 17.30 0.57
N ARG A 17 6.34 16.72 0.32
CA ARG A 17 6.76 16.30 -1.03
C ARG A 17 5.90 15.18 -1.60
N MET A 18 5.21 14.44 -0.73
CA MET A 18 4.31 13.37 -1.11
C MET A 18 2.86 13.81 -1.33
N HIS A 19 2.55 15.10 -1.16
CA HIS A 19 1.19 15.64 -1.27
C HIS A 19 0.17 14.87 -0.41
N ILE A 20 0.60 14.48 0.80
CA ILE A 20 -0.25 13.86 1.79
C ILE A 20 -0.97 14.98 2.55
N VAL A 21 -2.26 15.12 2.28
CA VAL A 21 -3.11 16.19 2.85
C VAL A 21 -4.21 15.64 3.75
N ASN A 22 -4.42 14.33 3.76
CA ASN A 22 -5.38 13.63 4.61
C ASN A 22 -4.67 12.81 5.67
N ARG A 23 -5.27 12.71 6.86
CA ARG A 23 -4.75 11.91 7.97
C ARG A 23 -5.87 11.17 8.69
N ILE A 24 -5.67 9.87 8.90
CA ILE A 24 -6.40 9.09 9.90
C ILE A 24 -5.45 8.91 11.08
N ALA A 25 -5.75 9.54 12.20
CA ALA A 25 -4.87 9.55 13.36
C ALA A 25 -4.83 8.18 14.06
N GLU A 26 -3.75 7.94 14.79
CA GLU A 26 -3.63 6.82 15.71
C GLU A 26 -4.81 6.77 16.69
N GLY A 27 -5.22 5.56 17.08
CA GLY A 27 -6.38 5.34 17.96
C GLY A 27 -7.74 5.60 17.30
N SER A 28 -7.78 6.05 16.05
CA SER A 28 -9.02 6.23 15.29
C SER A 28 -9.36 4.98 14.47
N THR A 29 -10.65 4.68 14.37
CA THR A 29 -11.18 3.62 13.49
C THR A 29 -12.24 4.23 12.59
N LEU A 30 -12.02 4.16 11.27
CA LEU A 30 -13.00 4.58 10.27
C LEU A 30 -13.55 3.34 9.56
N ARG A 31 -14.85 3.38 9.25
CA ARG A 31 -15.57 2.30 8.58
C ARG A 31 -16.48 2.87 7.50
N GLY A 32 -16.52 2.22 6.33
CA GLY A 32 -17.45 2.51 5.25
C GLY A 32 -16.77 2.84 3.93
N GLU A 33 -17.47 3.58 3.08
CA GLU A 33 -16.93 4.06 1.80
C GLU A 33 -16.26 5.42 1.96
N HIS A 34 -15.01 5.53 1.51
CA HIS A 34 -14.17 6.70 1.72
C HIS A 34 -13.57 7.23 0.42
N ARG A 35 -13.56 8.54 0.25
CA ARG A 35 -12.89 9.19 -0.88
C ARG A 35 -12.00 10.31 -0.41
N TYR A 36 -10.73 10.24 -0.78
CA TYR A 36 -9.72 11.26 -0.47
C TYR A 36 -9.19 11.85 -1.77
N SER A 37 -9.31 13.16 -1.96
CA SER A 37 -8.88 13.83 -3.21
C SER A 37 -7.35 13.99 -3.35
N GLY A 38 -6.57 13.53 -2.38
CA GLY A 38 -5.10 13.62 -2.36
C GLY A 38 -4.50 12.50 -1.53
N GLY A 39 -3.21 12.62 -1.17
CA GLY A 39 -2.53 11.58 -0.40
C GLY A 39 -3.10 11.42 1.03
N LEU A 40 -2.96 10.21 1.57
CA LEU A 40 -3.45 9.82 2.89
C LEU A 40 -2.32 9.23 3.74
N LEU A 41 -2.15 9.77 4.94
CA LEU A 41 -1.37 9.14 6.01
C LEU A 41 -2.34 8.41 6.95
N LEU A 42 -2.27 7.09 6.94
CA LEU A 42 -3.05 6.21 7.79
C LEU A 42 -2.20 5.77 8.99
N GLN A 43 -2.57 6.21 10.20
CA GLN A 43 -1.93 5.82 11.47
C GLN A 43 -2.87 5.03 12.40
N GLY A 44 -4.17 5.07 12.14
CA GLY A 44 -5.19 4.27 12.84
C GLY A 44 -5.67 3.08 12.00
N ALA A 45 -6.95 2.74 12.12
CA ALA A 45 -7.58 1.67 11.37
C ALA A 45 -8.57 2.22 10.33
N LEU A 46 -8.51 1.69 9.11
CA LEU A 46 -9.42 2.00 8.02
C LEU A 46 -10.00 0.71 7.47
N HIS A 47 -11.33 0.56 7.57
CA HIS A 47 -12.07 -0.60 7.08
C HIS A 47 -13.13 -0.18 6.07
N GLY A 48 -13.35 -0.98 5.02
CA GLY A 48 -14.43 -0.77 4.06
C GLY A 48 -13.89 -0.64 2.65
N GLY A 49 -14.19 0.45 1.97
CA GLY A 49 -13.72 0.62 0.60
C GLY A 49 -13.60 2.06 0.14
N GLY A 50 -13.10 2.22 -1.08
CA GLY A 50 -13.11 3.48 -1.79
C GLY A 50 -11.80 3.86 -2.45
N GLU A 51 -11.52 5.15 -2.53
CA GLU A 51 -10.44 5.69 -3.39
C GLU A 51 -9.58 6.72 -2.69
N ILE A 52 -8.26 6.57 -2.83
CA ILE A 52 -7.24 7.52 -2.43
C ILE A 52 -6.66 8.13 -3.70
N GLY A 53 -6.96 9.41 -3.93
CA GLY A 53 -6.57 10.14 -5.14
C GLY A 53 -5.08 10.48 -5.26
N GLY A 54 -4.25 10.01 -4.33
CA GLY A 54 -2.82 10.25 -4.31
C GLY A 54 -2.05 9.09 -3.67
N ARG A 55 -0.91 9.41 -3.05
CA ARG A 55 -0.10 8.42 -2.34
C ARG A 55 -0.74 7.99 -1.03
N LEU A 56 -0.66 6.71 -0.70
CA LEU A 56 -1.11 6.15 0.58
C LEU A 56 0.10 5.70 1.40
N VAL A 57 0.17 6.14 2.65
CA VAL A 57 1.13 5.64 3.64
C VAL A 57 0.37 4.93 4.75
N VAL A 58 0.52 3.61 4.84
CA VAL A 58 0.03 2.79 5.96
C VAL A 58 1.15 2.75 7.00
N TRP A 59 1.04 3.61 8.01
CA TRP A 59 2.04 3.75 9.08
C TRP A 59 2.07 2.52 9.99
N HIS A 60 3.11 2.39 10.81
CA HIS A 60 3.43 1.19 11.61
C HIS A 60 2.24 0.44 12.22
N ASP A 61 1.63 0.93 13.29
CA ASP A 61 0.54 0.19 13.95
C ASP A 61 -0.81 0.34 13.23
N ALA A 62 -0.80 0.89 12.02
CA ALA A 62 -1.99 1.15 11.24
C ALA A 62 -2.44 -0.10 10.48
N THR A 63 -3.76 -0.21 10.30
CA THR A 63 -4.40 -1.33 9.61
C THR A 63 -5.32 -0.85 8.50
N LEU A 64 -5.16 -1.40 7.30
CA LEU A 64 -6.03 -1.20 6.16
C LEU A 64 -6.73 -2.52 5.79
N GLU A 65 -8.06 -2.53 5.80
CA GLU A 65 -8.88 -3.72 5.49
C GLU A 65 -10.02 -3.38 4.53
N GLY A 66 -10.25 -4.25 3.55
CA GLY A 66 -11.30 -4.11 2.55
C GLY A 66 -10.79 -3.70 1.16
N GLU A 67 -11.63 -3.03 0.35
CA GLU A 67 -11.40 -2.84 -1.08
C GLU A 67 -11.05 -1.38 -1.43
N PHE A 68 -9.78 -1.09 -1.67
CA PHE A 68 -9.32 0.28 -1.93
C PHE A 68 -8.55 0.41 -3.25
N ARG A 69 -8.83 1.51 -3.95
CA ARG A 69 -8.00 1.98 -5.07
C ARG A 69 -7.10 3.13 -4.63
N VAL A 70 -5.80 3.00 -4.89
CA VAL A 70 -4.79 4.04 -4.65
C VAL A 70 -4.30 4.53 -6.00
N LEU A 71 -4.57 5.79 -6.34
CA LEU A 71 -4.20 6.36 -7.64
C LEU A 71 -2.72 6.76 -7.73
N GLY A 72 -1.99 6.73 -6.60
CA GLY A 72 -0.55 6.95 -6.54
C GLY A 72 0.22 5.75 -6.02
N ASP A 73 1.36 6.02 -5.40
CA ASP A 73 2.19 4.99 -4.74
C ASP A 73 1.63 4.58 -3.37
N LEU A 74 1.91 3.35 -2.97
CA LEU A 74 1.53 2.78 -1.68
C LEU A 74 2.78 2.44 -0.87
N TYR A 75 2.92 3.02 0.32
CA TYR A 75 3.99 2.72 1.26
C TYR A 75 3.40 2.02 2.47
N VAL A 76 3.89 0.81 2.75
CA VAL A 76 3.37 -0.02 3.84
C VAL A 76 4.47 -0.22 4.87
N PHE A 77 4.21 0.29 6.06
CA PHE A 77 5.00 0.03 7.28
C PHE A 77 4.20 -0.77 8.29
N GLY A 78 2.87 -0.73 8.19
CA GLY A 78 1.94 -1.48 9.01
C GLY A 78 1.33 -2.69 8.32
N ARG A 79 0.00 -2.83 8.47
CA ARG A 79 -0.72 -4.02 8.02
C ARG A 79 -1.75 -3.74 6.94
N ILE A 80 -1.79 -4.61 5.94
CA ILE A 80 -2.88 -4.73 4.97
C ILE A 80 -3.55 -6.10 5.17
N GLY A 81 -4.85 -6.09 5.42
CA GLY A 81 -5.66 -7.28 5.68
C GLY A 81 -5.88 -7.59 7.15
N ALA A 82 -6.91 -8.39 7.41
CA ALA A 82 -7.39 -8.69 8.76
C ALA A 82 -6.30 -9.28 9.65
N LYS A 83 -6.25 -8.87 10.93
CA LYS A 83 -5.37 -9.48 11.94
C LYS A 83 -5.92 -10.84 12.36
N THR A 84 -5.62 -11.88 11.57
CA THR A 84 -5.99 -13.27 11.88
C THR A 84 -4.91 -13.93 12.74
N SER A 85 -5.32 -14.84 13.63
CA SER A 85 -4.41 -15.65 14.46
C SER A 85 -3.49 -16.54 13.61
N ASP A 86 -3.96 -16.91 12.43
CA ASP A 86 -3.35 -17.96 11.61
C ASP A 86 -2.46 -17.37 10.51
N GLN A 87 -2.35 -16.04 10.42
CA GLN A 87 -1.61 -15.32 9.36
C GLN A 87 -1.94 -15.82 7.95
N THR A 88 -3.19 -16.25 7.75
CA THR A 88 -3.70 -16.71 6.47
C THR A 88 -4.04 -15.54 5.57
N ALA A 89 -3.99 -15.78 4.26
CA ALA A 89 -4.43 -14.80 3.27
C ALA A 89 -5.86 -14.34 3.56
N ASP A 90 -6.08 -13.03 3.52
CA ASP A 90 -7.37 -12.40 3.74
C ASP A 90 -8.01 -12.08 2.38
N PRO A 91 -8.97 -12.90 1.90
CA PRO A 91 -9.60 -12.69 0.60
C PRO A 91 -10.55 -11.48 0.58
N SER A 92 -10.88 -10.90 1.75
CA SER A 92 -11.78 -9.75 1.85
C SER A 92 -11.07 -8.41 1.65
N THR A 93 -9.74 -8.40 1.71
CA THR A 93 -8.94 -7.20 1.49
C THR A 93 -8.29 -7.23 0.11
N ARG A 94 -8.57 -6.22 -0.71
CA ARG A 94 -8.06 -6.06 -2.07
C ARG A 94 -7.60 -4.64 -2.30
N ILE A 95 -6.33 -4.47 -2.65
CA ILE A 95 -5.74 -3.15 -2.88
C ILE A 95 -5.30 -3.05 -4.35
N GLU A 96 -5.94 -2.14 -5.08
CA GLU A 96 -5.57 -1.78 -6.45
C GLU A 96 -4.72 -0.50 -6.41
N CYS A 97 -3.42 -0.61 -6.63
CA CYS A 97 -2.47 0.51 -6.61
C CYS A 97 -2.00 0.83 -8.02
N HIS A 98 -2.25 2.05 -8.50
CA HIS A 98 -1.86 2.47 -9.86
C HIS A 98 -0.39 2.87 -9.97
N GLY A 99 0.30 3.01 -8.84
CA GLY A 99 1.73 3.29 -8.77
C GLY A 99 2.56 2.09 -8.34
N THR A 100 3.59 2.38 -7.56
CA THR A 100 4.48 1.38 -6.97
C THR A 100 4.06 1.08 -5.53
N VAL A 101 4.05 -0.21 -5.18
CA VAL A 101 3.88 -0.66 -3.80
C VAL A 101 5.25 -0.89 -3.19
N TYR A 102 5.53 -0.23 -2.06
CA TYR A 102 6.72 -0.39 -1.25
C TYR A 102 6.35 -1.05 0.07
N LEU A 103 6.77 -2.31 0.27
CA LEU A 103 6.60 -3.03 1.54
C LEU A 103 7.88 -2.92 2.36
N ALA A 104 7.84 -2.14 3.44
CA ALA A 104 8.96 -1.98 4.36
C ALA A 104 9.23 -3.26 5.17
N SER A 105 10.36 -3.31 5.88
CA SER A 105 10.78 -4.47 6.68
C SER A 105 9.80 -4.91 7.76
N THR A 106 8.90 -4.02 8.21
CA THR A 106 7.86 -4.31 9.20
C THR A 106 6.50 -4.58 8.57
N ALA A 107 6.37 -4.45 7.25
CA ALA A 107 5.11 -4.56 6.56
C ALA A 107 4.57 -5.99 6.59
N VAL A 108 3.27 -6.11 6.86
CA VAL A 108 2.55 -7.39 6.75
C VAL A 108 1.35 -7.21 5.84
N CYS A 109 1.33 -7.96 4.74
CA CYS A 109 0.20 -7.97 3.81
C CYS A 109 -0.37 -9.39 3.68
N THR A 110 -1.60 -9.57 4.15
CA THR A 110 -2.37 -10.80 3.95
C THR A 110 -3.42 -10.67 2.86
N GLY A 111 -3.79 -9.44 2.48
CA GLY A 111 -4.73 -9.17 1.38
C GLY A 111 -4.13 -9.34 -0.02
N GLU A 112 -4.99 -9.27 -1.02
CA GLU A 112 -4.60 -9.22 -2.43
C GLU A 112 -4.09 -7.82 -2.80
N ILE A 113 -2.93 -7.74 -3.47
CA ILE A 113 -2.38 -6.50 -4.00
C ILE A 113 -2.26 -6.60 -5.51
N THR A 114 -2.81 -5.61 -6.21
CA THR A 114 -2.60 -5.43 -7.65
C THR A 114 -1.90 -4.10 -7.87
N ALA A 115 -0.72 -4.09 -8.49
CA ALA A 115 0.03 -2.84 -8.70
C ALA A 115 0.88 -2.82 -9.96
N THR A 116 1.32 -1.64 -10.43
CA THR A 116 2.24 -1.56 -11.57
C THR A 116 3.59 -2.19 -11.21
N ARG A 117 4.11 -1.91 -10.01
CA ARG A 117 5.37 -2.45 -9.50
C ARG A 117 5.26 -2.77 -8.02
N LEU A 118 6.07 -3.73 -7.58
CA LEU A 118 6.21 -4.11 -6.18
C LEU A 118 7.71 -4.09 -5.80
N HIS A 119 8.02 -3.39 -4.73
CA HIS A 119 9.33 -3.40 -4.07
C HIS A 119 9.16 -3.87 -2.64
N MET A 120 9.90 -4.91 -2.27
CA MET A 120 9.90 -5.47 -0.92
C MET A 120 11.27 -5.29 -0.30
N TYR A 121 11.29 -4.74 0.91
CA TYR A 121 12.50 -4.59 1.71
C TYR A 121 12.71 -5.85 2.56
N ASP A 122 13.96 -6.10 2.95
CA ASP A 122 14.32 -7.24 3.78
C ASP A 122 13.50 -7.26 5.09
N GLY A 123 12.74 -8.34 5.32
CA GLY A 123 11.82 -8.49 6.44
C GLY A 123 10.33 -8.30 6.11
N ALA A 124 9.99 -7.71 4.96
CA ALA A 124 8.60 -7.57 4.53
C ALA A 124 7.90 -8.92 4.34
N SER A 125 6.66 -9.04 4.81
CA SER A 125 5.83 -10.24 4.67
C SER A 125 4.66 -9.98 3.73
N LEU A 126 4.61 -10.72 2.61
CA LEU A 126 3.50 -10.74 1.68
C LEU A 126 2.99 -12.18 1.56
N GLN A 127 1.81 -12.44 2.12
CA GLN A 127 1.16 -13.75 2.19
C GLN A 127 -0.05 -13.86 1.25
N GLY A 128 -0.63 -12.73 0.86
CA GLY A 128 -1.70 -12.68 -0.12
C GLY A 128 -1.20 -12.68 -1.58
N PRO A 129 -2.09 -12.89 -2.55
CA PRO A 129 -1.73 -12.88 -3.96
C PRO A 129 -1.28 -11.49 -4.42
N PHE A 130 -0.29 -11.47 -5.32
CA PHE A 130 0.13 -10.25 -6.01
C PHE A 130 -0.06 -10.39 -7.52
N SER A 131 -0.61 -9.36 -8.14
CA SER A 131 -0.67 -9.27 -9.60
C SER A 131 -0.18 -7.91 -10.11
N SER A 132 0.32 -7.89 -11.34
CA SER A 132 0.79 -6.65 -11.96
C SER A 132 -0.31 -6.04 -12.83
N LEU A 133 -0.55 -4.73 -12.68
CA LEU A 133 -1.37 -3.98 -13.64
C LEU A 133 -0.68 -4.00 -14.99
N LYS A 134 -1.35 -4.59 -15.99
CA LYS A 134 -0.88 -4.51 -17.39
C LYS A 134 -0.92 -3.03 -17.78
N ALA A 135 0.23 -2.48 -18.18
CA ALA A 135 0.27 -1.18 -18.83
C ALA A 135 -0.70 -1.22 -20.02
N GLU A 136 -1.67 -0.31 -20.05
CA GLU A 136 -2.54 -0.19 -21.22
C GLU A 136 -1.66 -0.07 -22.46
N ARG A 137 -1.89 -0.97 -23.40
CA ARG A 137 -1.20 -0.99 -24.69
C ARG A 137 -1.50 0.36 -25.35
N ILE A 138 -0.52 1.26 -25.39
CA ILE A 138 -0.57 2.43 -26.26
C ILE A 138 -0.77 1.86 -27.67
N LEU A 139 -1.98 1.98 -28.20
CA LEU A 139 -2.27 1.58 -29.56
C LEU A 139 -1.41 2.47 -30.46
N PRO A 140 -0.59 1.91 -31.37
CA PRO A 140 0.15 2.74 -32.30
C PRO A 140 -0.85 3.51 -33.15
N VAL A 141 -0.78 4.84 -33.10
CA VAL A 141 -1.45 5.71 -34.06
C VAL A 141 -0.74 5.48 -35.38
N LEU A 142 -1.39 4.77 -36.30
CA LEU A 142 -1.00 4.78 -37.71
C LEU A 142 -1.32 6.19 -38.22
N ASN A 143 -0.28 6.99 -38.47
CA ASN A 143 -0.42 8.15 -39.33
C ASN A 143 -0.39 7.63 -40.78
N ASP A 144 -1.46 7.91 -41.52
CA ASP A 144 -1.56 7.68 -42.97
C ASP A 144 -0.53 8.52 -43.76
#